data_AF-A0A968JGT4-F1
#
_entry.id   AF-A0A968JGT4-F1
#
_cell.length_a   1.000
_cell.length_b   1.000
_cell.length_c   1.000
_cell.angle_alpha   90.00
_cell.angle_beta   90.00
_cell.angle_gamma   90.00
#
_symmetry.space_group_name_H-M   'P 1'
#
loop_
_entity.id
_entity.type
_entity.pdbx_description
1 polymer ?
#
loop_
_entity_poly.entity_id
_entity_poly.type
_entity_poly.pdbx_seq_one_letter_code
_entity_poly.pdbx_strand_id
1 'polypeptide(L)'
;MFTSDEETGSAHSEPYIREAAQQAELVLVMEPPTSEGALKTGRKGVATYTVEVMGRASHAGNHPEEGLNAILEMSQQIVNISKLQDLRNGISVAVNTICGGSATNVIAAHAAATIDVRTFTLYDMHRVDEALMNLMPKMPGIQVNVTLNHMR
;
A
#
# COMPACT_ATOMS: atom_id res chain seq x y z
N MET A 1 -0.80 14.18 -29.45
CA MET A 1 -1.82 14.44 -28.40
C MET A 1 -1.13 15.21 -27.28
N PHE A 2 -1.77 16.23 -26.73
CA PHE A 2 -1.28 16.95 -25.55
C PHE A 2 -2.30 16.79 -24.43
N THR A 3 -1.82 16.53 -23.22
CA THR A 3 -2.63 16.34 -22.02
C THR A 3 -2.19 17.35 -20.95
N SER A 4 -3.08 17.66 -20.01
CA SER A 4 -2.82 18.68 -18.97
C SER A 4 -3.06 18.19 -17.55
N ASP A 5 -3.42 16.92 -17.38
CA ASP A 5 -3.83 16.32 -16.10
C ASP A 5 -3.02 15.06 -15.73
N GLU A 6 -1.87 14.81 -16.37
CA GLU A 6 -1.02 13.64 -16.06
C GLU A 6 -0.60 13.60 -14.59
N GLU A 7 -0.19 14.75 -14.05
CA GLU A 7 0.26 14.91 -12.66
C GLU A 7 -0.84 14.58 -11.63
N THR A 8 -2.11 14.62 -12.03
CA THR A 8 -3.27 14.26 -11.20
C THR A 8 -3.89 12.91 -11.58
N GLY A 9 -3.20 12.12 -12.40
CA GLY A 9 -3.58 10.76 -12.75
C GLY A 9 -4.33 10.61 -14.07
N SER A 10 -4.37 11.65 -14.92
CA SER A 10 -4.97 11.61 -16.26
C SER A 10 -6.48 11.31 -16.31
N ALA A 11 -7.23 11.57 -15.24
CA ALA A 11 -8.64 11.17 -15.14
C ALA A 11 -9.53 11.67 -16.29
N HIS A 12 -9.20 12.82 -16.92
CA HIS A 12 -9.94 13.37 -18.04
C HIS A 12 -9.30 13.00 -19.38
N SER A 13 -7.97 12.92 -19.46
CA SER A 13 -7.29 12.62 -20.72
C SER A 13 -7.21 11.12 -21.04
N GLU A 14 -7.22 10.24 -20.05
CA GLU A 14 -7.06 8.79 -20.23
C GLU A 14 -8.03 8.19 -21.26
N PRO A 15 -9.35 8.49 -21.26
CA PRO A 15 -10.27 7.92 -22.26
C PRO A 15 -9.84 8.28 -23.69
N TYR A 16 -9.43 9.52 -23.92
CA TYR A 16 -8.97 9.99 -25.22
C TYR A 16 -7.59 9.42 -25.60
N ILE A 17 -6.71 9.21 -24.62
CA ILE A 17 -5.41 8.53 -24.85
C ILE A 17 -5.68 7.11 -25.34
N ARG A 18 -6.58 6.38 -24.67
CA ARG A 18 -6.94 5.00 -25.03
C ARG A 18 -7.56 4.93 -26.42
N GLU A 19 -8.49 5.83 -26.74
CA GLU A 19 -9.11 5.90 -28.07
C GLU A 19 -8.08 6.17 -29.18
N ALA A 20 -7.21 7.17 -28.99
CA ALA A 20 -6.19 7.49 -29.97
C ALA A 20 -5.14 6.38 -30.13
N ALA A 21 -4.74 5.73 -29.02
CA ALA A 21 -3.76 4.65 -29.03
C ALA A 21 -4.24 3.42 -29.80
N GLN A 22 -5.55 3.11 -29.76
CA GLN A 22 -6.13 1.99 -30.54
C GLN A 22 -6.02 2.19 -32.05
N GLN A 23 -5.85 3.43 -32.52
CA GLN A 23 -5.76 3.78 -33.94
C GLN A 23 -4.30 3.93 -34.41
N ALA A 24 -3.32 3.76 -33.52
CA ALA A 24 -1.91 3.99 -33.81
C ALA A 24 -1.10 2.67 -33.87
N GLU A 25 -0.17 2.58 -34.81
CA GLU A 25 0.79 1.46 -34.87
C GLU A 25 1.93 1.61 -33.86
N LEU A 26 2.25 2.85 -33.47
CA LEU A 26 3.31 3.19 -32.52
C LEU A 26 2.92 4.41 -31.69
N VAL A 27 3.16 4.34 -30.38
CA VAL A 27 2.97 5.45 -29.44
C VAL A 27 4.31 5.85 -28.85
N LEU A 28 4.66 7.14 -28.97
CA LEU A 28 5.87 7.72 -28.38
C LEU A 28 5.47 8.71 -27.29
N VAL A 29 5.96 8.49 -26.07
CA VAL A 29 5.73 9.38 -24.93
C VAL A 29 6.99 10.22 -24.71
N MET A 30 6.89 11.54 -24.91
CA MET A 30 8.02 12.47 -24.89
C MET A 30 8.33 12.98 -23.48
N GLU A 31 8.55 12.05 -22.55
CA GLU A 31 8.99 12.36 -21.19
C GLU A 31 10.47 12.76 -21.15
N PRO A 32 10.89 13.64 -20.21
CA PRO A 32 12.30 13.92 -19.99
C PRO A 32 13.10 12.64 -19.72
N PRO A 33 14.39 12.58 -20.11
CA PRO A 33 15.24 11.43 -19.81
C PRO A 33 15.46 11.27 -18.30
N THR A 34 16.19 10.22 -17.91
CA THR A 34 16.72 10.13 -16.53
C THR A 34 17.73 11.27 -16.27
N SER A 35 18.15 11.44 -15.02
CA SER A 35 19.23 12.40 -14.66
C SER A 35 20.51 12.18 -15.47
N GLU A 36 20.77 10.92 -15.85
CA GLU A 36 21.93 10.50 -16.63
C GLU A 36 21.71 10.58 -18.16
N GLY A 37 20.58 11.13 -18.61
CA GLY A 37 20.26 11.22 -20.04
C GLY A 37 19.73 9.94 -20.68
N ALA A 38 19.45 8.89 -19.90
CA ALA A 38 18.97 7.61 -20.44
C ALA A 38 17.48 7.66 -20.79
N LEU A 39 17.10 6.90 -21.82
CA LEU A 39 15.70 6.70 -22.21
C LEU A 39 14.96 5.91 -21.12
N LYS A 40 13.81 6.43 -20.68
CA LYS A 40 12.90 5.69 -19.78
C LYS A 40 12.12 4.66 -20.60
N THR A 41 12.33 3.38 -20.31
CA THR A 41 11.63 2.26 -20.97
C THR A 41 10.45 1.72 -20.15
N GLY A 42 10.28 2.20 -18.92
CA GLY A 42 9.16 1.84 -18.06
C GLY A 42 9.19 2.61 -16.74
N ARG A 43 8.06 2.59 -16.03
CA ARG A 43 7.91 3.05 -14.65
C ARG A 43 7.24 1.93 -13.85
N LYS A 44 7.54 1.84 -12.55
CA LYS A 44 6.79 0.94 -11.68
C LYS A 44 5.37 1.50 -11.49
N GLY A 45 4.38 0.62 -11.51
CA GLY A 45 3.06 0.93 -10.95
C GLY A 45 3.16 1.17 -9.45
N VAL A 46 2.14 1.77 -8.87
CA VAL A 46 2.06 2.03 -7.43
C VAL A 46 0.67 1.76 -6.90
N ALA A 47 0.61 1.11 -5.74
CA ALA A 47 -0.60 0.99 -4.95
C ALA A 47 -0.32 1.42 -3.51
N THR A 48 -1.30 2.05 -2.87
CA THR A 48 -1.23 2.43 -1.47
C THR A 48 -2.39 1.82 -0.68
N TYR A 49 -2.08 1.30 0.51
CA TYR A 49 -3.05 0.61 1.35
C TYR A 49 -3.03 1.20 2.76
N THR A 50 -4.17 1.13 3.44
CA THR A 50 -4.27 1.37 4.88
C THR A 50 -4.62 0.05 5.55
N VAL A 51 -3.85 -0.35 6.55
CA VAL A 51 -4.18 -1.46 7.44
C VAL A 51 -4.60 -0.88 8.77
N GLU A 52 -5.77 -1.28 9.26
CA GLU A 52 -6.31 -0.92 10.55
C GLU A 52 -6.48 -2.16 11.42
N VAL A 53 -6.11 -2.04 12.68
CA VAL A 53 -6.20 -3.12 13.66
C VAL A 53 -7.09 -2.66 14.81
N MET A 54 -8.15 -3.42 15.05
CA MET A 54 -9.10 -3.18 16.15
C MET A 54 -8.90 -4.25 17.23
N GLY A 55 -8.41 -3.81 18.38
CA GLY A 55 -8.27 -4.58 19.61
C GLY A 55 -9.31 -4.20 20.65
N ARG A 56 -8.91 -4.26 21.93
CA ARG A 56 -9.79 -3.95 23.07
C ARG A 56 -9.00 -3.23 24.15
N ALA A 57 -9.50 -2.06 24.56
CA ALA A 57 -8.86 -1.27 25.61
C ALA A 57 -8.98 -1.97 26.95
N SER A 58 -7.94 -1.87 27.77
CA SER A 58 -7.97 -2.21 29.19
C SER A 58 -6.92 -1.41 29.94
N HIS A 59 -7.10 -1.21 31.25
CA HIS A 59 -6.09 -0.55 32.09
C HIS A 59 -4.89 -1.48 32.28
N ALA A 60 -3.71 -1.05 31.82
CA ALA A 60 -2.51 -1.87 31.77
C ALA A 60 -2.02 -2.35 33.15
N GLY A 61 -2.36 -1.60 34.22
CA GLY A 61 -1.98 -1.96 35.59
C GLY A 61 -3.03 -2.76 36.38
N ASN A 62 -4.31 -2.74 35.96
CA ASN A 62 -5.37 -3.34 36.77
C ASN A 62 -5.82 -4.69 36.18
N HIS A 63 -6.09 -4.72 34.87
CA HIS A 63 -6.62 -5.91 34.18
C HIS A 63 -6.00 -6.05 32.78
N PRO A 64 -4.66 -6.09 32.64
CA PRO A 64 -4.00 -6.15 31.33
C PRO A 64 -4.47 -7.34 30.47
N GLU A 65 -4.83 -8.46 31.08
CA GLU A 65 -5.34 -9.68 30.45
C GLU A 65 -6.71 -9.52 29.77
N GLU A 66 -7.49 -8.53 30.17
CA GLU A 66 -8.76 -8.21 29.52
C GLU A 66 -8.56 -7.44 28.20
N GLY A 67 -7.38 -6.85 28.00
CA GLY A 67 -7.07 -6.07 26.80
C GLY A 67 -6.61 -6.92 25.62
N LEU A 68 -6.86 -6.42 24.40
CA LEU A 68 -6.28 -6.96 23.17
C LEU A 68 -5.46 -5.86 22.52
N ASN A 69 -4.14 -6.00 22.53
CA ASN A 69 -3.22 -4.92 22.17
C ASN A 69 -3.07 -4.80 20.63
N ALA A 70 -3.74 -3.80 20.06
CA ALA A 70 -3.71 -3.50 18.63
C ALA A 70 -2.31 -3.10 18.11
N ILE A 71 -1.48 -2.43 18.92
CA ILE A 71 -0.11 -2.08 18.53
C ILE A 71 0.74 -3.35 18.39
N LEU A 72 0.58 -4.29 19.32
CA LEU A 72 1.32 -5.55 19.27
C LEU A 72 0.93 -6.37 18.02
N GLU A 73 -0.36 -6.47 17.72
CA GLU A 73 -0.82 -7.11 16.47
C GLU A 73 -0.27 -6.39 15.25
N MET A 74 -0.39 -5.06 15.19
CA MET A 74 0.13 -4.25 14.08
C MET A 74 1.63 -4.51 13.86
N SER A 75 2.43 -4.63 14.92
CA SER A 75 3.86 -4.95 14.78
C SER A 75 4.09 -6.30 14.07
N GLN A 76 3.25 -7.31 14.36
CA GLN A 76 3.32 -8.62 13.72
C GLN A 76 2.86 -8.55 12.26
N GLN A 77 1.83 -7.75 11.97
CA GLN A 77 1.37 -7.51 10.61
C GLN A 77 2.44 -6.81 9.77
N ILE A 78 3.10 -5.78 10.30
CA ILE A 78 4.18 -5.06 9.60
C ILE A 78 5.33 -6.00 9.23
N VAL A 79 5.76 -6.85 10.17
CA VAL A 79 6.79 -7.86 9.90
C VAL A 79 6.33 -8.85 8.82
N ASN A 80 5.05 -9.23 8.81
CA ASN A 80 4.50 -10.12 7.78
C ASN A 80 4.44 -9.44 6.40
N ILE A 81 3.93 -8.21 6.34
CA ILE A 81 3.82 -7.40 5.11
C ILE A 81 5.21 -7.16 4.51
N SER A 82 6.21 -6.89 5.33
CA SER A 82 7.58 -6.65 4.87
C SER A 82 8.19 -7.86 4.13
N LYS A 83 7.67 -9.07 4.36
CA LYS A 83 8.11 -10.29 3.64
C LYS A 83 7.58 -10.37 2.20
N LEU A 84 6.60 -9.55 1.84
CA LEU A 84 6.09 -9.45 0.47
C LEU A 84 7.06 -8.69 -0.45
N GLN A 85 8.04 -7.99 0.12
CA GLN A 85 9.06 -7.30 -0.66
C GLN A 85 10.02 -8.28 -1.34
N ASP A 86 10.21 -8.09 -2.64
CA ASP A 86 11.20 -8.81 -3.44
C ASP A 86 11.91 -7.83 -4.39
N LEU A 87 12.94 -7.17 -3.85
CA LEU A 87 13.69 -6.16 -4.59
C LEU A 87 14.41 -6.75 -5.81
N ARG A 88 14.74 -8.04 -5.81
CA ARG A 88 15.42 -8.70 -6.94
C ARG A 88 14.51 -8.79 -8.15
N ASN A 89 13.22 -9.03 -7.92
CA ASN A 89 12.18 -9.04 -8.95
C ASN A 89 11.48 -7.67 -9.11
N GLY A 90 12.03 -6.62 -8.48
CA GLY A 90 11.52 -5.26 -8.63
C GLY A 90 10.22 -4.97 -7.86
N ILE A 91 9.85 -5.81 -6.90
CA ILE A 91 8.71 -5.63 -6.00
C ILE A 91 9.19 -4.88 -4.75
N SER A 92 8.70 -3.67 -4.54
CA SER A 92 8.98 -2.86 -3.35
C SER A 92 7.70 -2.77 -2.52
N VAL A 93 7.79 -3.10 -1.23
CA VAL A 93 6.67 -3.01 -0.27
C VAL A 93 7.20 -2.36 0.99
N ALA A 94 6.66 -1.20 1.36
CA ALA A 94 7.15 -0.42 2.48
C ALA A 94 6.01 0.07 3.36
N VAL A 95 6.11 -0.15 4.67
CA VAL A 95 5.22 0.45 5.67
C VAL A 95 5.86 1.73 6.16
N ASN A 96 5.33 2.88 5.73
CA ASN A 96 6.02 4.17 5.91
C ASN A 96 5.45 5.01 7.06
N THR A 97 4.21 4.74 7.47
CA THR A 97 3.55 5.44 8.57
C THR A 97 2.89 4.42 9.49
N ILE A 98 2.89 4.73 10.79
CA ILE A 98 2.21 3.96 11.82
C ILE A 98 1.72 4.91 12.90
N CYS A 99 0.50 4.70 13.38
CA CYS A 99 -0.03 5.35 14.58
C CYS A 99 -0.86 4.35 15.40
N GLY A 100 -1.01 4.58 16.69
CA GLY A 100 -1.79 3.71 17.56
C GLY A 100 -1.64 4.02 19.04
N GLY A 101 -2.58 3.50 19.83
CA GLY A 101 -2.64 3.77 21.28
C GLY A 101 -3.21 5.15 21.61
N SER A 102 -3.53 5.34 22.89
CA SER A 102 -4.13 6.57 23.41
C SER A 102 -3.46 7.11 24.67
N ALA A 103 -2.94 6.22 25.53
CA ALA A 103 -2.21 6.57 26.74
C ALA A 103 -1.23 5.45 27.12
N THR A 104 -0.22 5.77 27.91
CA THR A 104 0.83 4.82 28.32
C THR A 104 0.32 3.72 29.25
N ASN A 105 -0.76 3.97 29.99
CA ASN A 105 -1.38 3.03 30.93
C ASN A 105 -2.65 2.34 30.39
N VAL A 106 -2.88 2.40 29.07
CA VAL A 106 -4.04 1.78 28.42
C VAL A 106 -3.57 0.83 27.33
N ILE A 107 -4.01 -0.43 27.37
CA ILE A 107 -3.81 -1.39 26.28
C ILE A 107 -4.45 -0.81 25.02
N ALA A 108 -3.67 -0.68 23.94
CA ALA A 108 -4.13 0.00 22.73
C ALA A 108 -5.28 -0.77 22.06
N ALA A 109 -6.44 -0.12 21.89
CA ALA A 109 -7.57 -0.68 21.17
C ALA A 109 -7.50 -0.46 19.65
N HIS A 110 -6.62 0.42 19.18
CA HIS A 110 -6.51 0.76 17.77
C HIS A 110 -5.06 1.04 17.35
N ALA A 111 -4.71 0.60 16.15
CA ALA A 111 -3.49 0.99 15.43
C ALA A 111 -3.76 0.99 13.93
N ALA A 112 -3.12 1.91 13.20
CA ALA A 112 -3.22 2.02 11.74
C ALA A 112 -1.83 2.21 11.12
N ALA A 113 -1.65 1.70 9.90
CA ALA A 113 -0.41 1.84 9.14
C ALA A 113 -0.69 1.99 7.63
N THR A 114 0.14 2.77 6.93
CA THR A 114 0.04 2.94 5.47
C THR A 114 1.18 2.21 4.77
N ILE A 115 0.83 1.50 3.70
CA ILE A 115 1.76 0.71 2.88
C ILE A 115 1.86 1.33 1.48
N ASP A 116 3.08 1.48 0.97
CA ASP A 116 3.42 1.80 -0.43
C ASP A 116 3.93 0.52 -1.11
N VAL A 117 3.26 0.12 -2.18
CA VAL A 117 3.63 -1.04 -3.01
C VAL A 117 3.98 -0.55 -4.39
N ARG A 118 5.11 -1.02 -4.94
CA ARG A 118 5.53 -0.72 -6.32
C ARG A 118 6.00 -1.96 -7.03
N THR A 119 5.50 -2.18 -8.24
CA THR A 119 5.84 -3.35 -9.08
C THR A 119 6.04 -2.94 -10.54
N PHE A 120 6.79 -3.74 -11.30
CA PHE A 120 6.89 -3.53 -12.76
C PHE A 120 5.74 -4.17 -13.54
N THR A 121 5.08 -5.17 -12.96
CA THR A 121 4.02 -5.93 -13.63
C THR A 121 2.72 -5.88 -12.82
N LEU A 122 1.59 -5.90 -13.53
CA LEU A 122 0.27 -6.05 -12.91
C LEU A 122 0.11 -7.41 -12.24
N TYR A 123 0.75 -8.45 -12.77
CA TYR A 123 0.75 -9.77 -12.15
C TYR A 123 1.33 -9.74 -10.73
N ASP A 124 2.49 -9.11 -10.55
CA ASP A 124 3.09 -8.96 -9.22
C ASP A 124 2.26 -8.04 -8.32
N MET A 125 1.64 -6.98 -8.90
CA MET A 125 0.74 -6.11 -8.15
C MET A 125 -0.44 -6.91 -7.58
N HIS A 126 -1.10 -7.73 -8.40
CA HIS A 126 -2.22 -8.57 -7.98
C HIS A 126 -1.83 -9.59 -6.92
N ARG A 127 -0.62 -10.18 -7.00
CA ARG A 127 -0.14 -11.11 -5.97
C ARG A 127 0.06 -10.42 -4.61
N VAL A 128 0.61 -9.20 -4.62
CA VAL A 128 0.79 -8.43 -3.39
C VAL A 128 -0.56 -7.94 -2.85
N ASP A 129 -1.44 -7.46 -3.71
CA ASP A 129 -2.81 -7.06 -3.37
C ASP A 129 -3.58 -8.22 -2.70
N GLU A 130 -3.59 -9.40 -3.31
CA GLU A 130 -4.22 -10.59 -2.75
C GLU A 130 -3.64 -10.95 -1.37
N ALA A 131 -2.31 -10.89 -1.22
CA ALA A 131 -1.68 -11.18 0.06
C ALA A 131 -2.02 -10.14 1.16
N LEU A 132 -2.17 -8.88 0.78
CA LEU A 132 -2.57 -7.80 1.70
C LEU A 132 -4.04 -7.90 2.08
N MET A 133 -4.94 -8.11 1.11
CA MET A 133 -6.37 -8.22 1.35
C MET A 133 -6.75 -9.45 2.19
N ASN A 134 -5.89 -10.48 2.18
CA ASN A 134 -6.07 -11.70 2.97
C ASN A 134 -5.24 -11.73 4.27
N LEU A 135 -4.79 -10.58 4.79
CA LEU A 135 -4.13 -10.53 6.09
C LEU A 135 -5.06 -11.01 7.20
N MET A 136 -4.60 -12.02 7.94
CA MET A 136 -5.33 -12.60 9.06
C MET A 136 -4.77 -12.12 10.40
N PRO A 137 -5.64 -11.82 11.39
CA PRO A 137 -5.21 -11.56 12.75
C PRO A 137 -4.38 -12.72 13.31
N LYS A 138 -3.30 -12.40 14.03
CA LYS A 138 -2.45 -13.37 14.73
C LYS A 138 -2.95 -13.63 16.15
N MET A 139 -3.51 -12.63 16.81
CA MET A 139 -4.12 -12.76 18.13
C MET A 139 -5.64 -12.99 18.04
N PRO A 140 -6.20 -13.97 18.79
CA PRO A 140 -7.64 -14.21 18.81
C PRO A 140 -8.45 -12.99 19.26
N GLY A 141 -9.57 -12.74 18.58
CA GLY A 141 -10.51 -11.66 18.93
C GLY A 141 -10.11 -10.26 18.44
N ILE A 142 -8.97 -10.12 17.76
CA ILE A 142 -8.59 -8.89 17.06
C ILE A 142 -9.13 -8.92 15.63
N GLN A 143 -9.48 -7.74 15.11
CA GLN A 143 -9.86 -7.55 13.72
C GLN A 143 -8.76 -6.79 12.97
N VAL A 144 -8.46 -7.23 11.75
CA VAL A 144 -7.54 -6.57 10.83
C VAL A 144 -8.34 -6.23 9.57
N ASN A 145 -8.38 -4.95 9.22
CA ASN A 145 -9.04 -4.45 8.03
C ASN A 145 -8.01 -3.84 7.09
N VAL A 146 -8.14 -4.09 5.79
CA VAL A 146 -7.26 -3.54 4.77
C VAL A 146 -8.10 -2.80 3.75
N THR A 147 -7.69 -1.56 3.46
CA THR A 147 -8.34 -0.69 2.48
C THR A 147 -7.33 -0.32 1.41
N LEU A 148 -7.67 -0.58 0.14
CA LEU A 148 -6.93 -0.03 -1.00
C LEU A 148 -7.29 1.44 -1.16
N ASN A 149 -6.32 2.33 -1.03
CA ASN A 149 -6.52 3.77 -1.16
C ASN A 149 -6.41 4.23 -2.62
N HIS A 150 -5.38 3.73 -3.33
CA HIS A 150 -5.09 4.09 -4.71
C HIS A 150 -4.27 2.98 -5.39
N MET A 151 -4.49 2.74 -6.69
CA MET A 151 -3.68 1.85 -7.53
C MET A 151 -3.57 2.44 -8.94
N ARG A 152 -2.36 2.49 -9.49
CA ARG A 152 -2.07 2.93 -10.87
C ARG A 152 -0.90 2.15 -11.47
#